data_AF-A0A497LUW6-F1
#
_entry.id   AF-A0A497LUW6-F1
#
_cell.length_a   1.000
_cell.length_b   1.000
_cell.length_c   1.000
_cell.angle_alpha   90.00
_cell.angle_beta   90.00
_cell.angle_gamma   90.00
#
_symmetry.space_group_name_H-M   'P 1'
#
loop_
_entity.id
_entity.type
_entity.pdbx_description
1 polymer ?
#
loop_
_entity_poly.entity_id
_entity_poly.type
_entity_poly.pdbx_seq_one_letter_code
_entity_poly.pdbx_strand_id
1 'polypeptide(L)' 'MAAKPKKEFNIKLPKLFGEKIIGKTLADHPRKIIGRKFTIYAKDIWENTPKYYYKLSFRIDS' A
#
# COMPACT_ATOMS: atom_id res chain seq x y z
N MET A 1 -18.82 -12.52 20.82
CA MET A 1 -18.72 -12.13 19.39
C MET A 1 -17.43 -12.72 18.84
N ALA A 2 -17.50 -13.70 17.92
CA ALA A 2 -16.29 -14.33 17.38
C ALA A 2 -15.57 -13.35 16.43
N ALA A 3 -14.32 -13.01 16.75
CA ALA A 3 -13.50 -12.18 15.88
C ALA A 3 -13.17 -12.97 14.59
N LYS A 4 -13.48 -12.40 13.43
CA LYS A 4 -13.12 -13.02 12.14
C LYS A 4 -11.58 -13.07 12.02
N PRO A 5 -11.01 -14.19 11.53
CA PRO A 5 -9.57 -14.29 11.34
C PRO A 5 -9.11 -13.24 10.32
N LYS A 6 -8.01 -12.54 10.66
CA LYS A 6 -7.40 -11.55 9.76
C LYS A 6 -6.66 -12.29 8.65
N LYS A 7 -6.80 -11.80 7.42
CA LYS A 7 -6.06 -12.25 6.24
C LYS A 7 -5.04 -11.18 5.84
N GLU A 8 -3.92 -11.63 5.28
CA GLU A 8 -2.93 -10.75 4.66
C GLU A 8 -3.34 -10.36 3.25
N PHE A 9 -3.18 -9.08 2.92
CA PHE A 9 -3.39 -8.52 1.60
C PHE A 9 -2.17 -7.74 1.16
N ASN A 10 -1.69 -8.01 -0.05
CA ASN A 10 -0.57 -7.29 -0.64
C ASN A 10 -1.06 -5.95 -1.20
N ILE A 11 -0.34 -4.87 -0.89
CA ILE A 11 -0.60 -3.55 -1.46
C ILE A 11 0.29 -3.41 -2.69
N LYS A 12 -0.35 -3.25 -3.84
CA LYS A 12 0.29 -3.09 -5.15
C LYS A 12 0.23 -1.63 -5.56
N LEU A 13 1.34 -1.09 -6.05
CA LEU A 13 1.36 0.25 -6.61
C LEU A 13 0.62 0.30 -7.96
N PRO A 14 0.11 1.49 -8.35
CA PRO A 14 -0.45 1.71 -9.67
C PRO A 14 0.53 1.38 -10.80
N LYS A 15 -0.01 1.10 -11.99
CA LYS A 15 0.77 0.80 -13.22
C LYS A 15 1.87 1.80 -13.52
N LEU A 16 1.64 3.08 -13.20
CA LEU A 16 2.61 4.16 -13.37
C LEU A 16 3.96 3.88 -12.68
N PHE A 17 3.97 3.09 -11.61
CA PHE A 17 5.17 2.76 -10.83
C PHE A 17 5.67 1.32 -11.06
N GLY A 18 5.22 0.68 -12.14
CA GLY A 18 5.63 -0.68 -12.49
C GLY A 18 4.98 -1.77 -11.65
N GLU A 19 3.80 -1.50 -11.07
CA GLU A 19 2.98 -2.55 -10.44
C GLU A 19 3.67 -3.28 -9.26
N LYS A 20 4.61 -2.62 -8.59
CA LYS A 20 5.41 -3.18 -7.50
C LYS A 20 4.57 -3.42 -6.24
N ILE A 21 4.90 -4.48 -5.49
CA ILE A 21 4.35 -4.72 -4.15
C ILE A 21 5.18 -3.91 -3.15
N ILE A 22 4.51 -3.06 -2.38
CA ILE A 22 5.17 -2.13 -1.44
C ILE A 22 4.94 -2.47 0.03
N GLY A 23 4.05 -3.43 0.30
CA GLY A 23 3.77 -3.83 1.67
C GLY A 23 2.58 -4.75 1.76
N LYS A 24 2.26 -5.11 2.99
CA LYS A 24 1.14 -5.97 3.33
C LYS A 24 0.28 -5.30 4.39
N THR A 25 -1.02 -5.56 4.35
CA THR A 25 -1.95 -5.12 5.39
C THR A 25 -2.84 -6.27 5.82
N LEU A 26 -3.23 -6.26 7.08
CA LEU A 26 -4.14 -7.23 7.67
C LEU A 26 -5.56 -6.65 7.70
N ALA A 27 -6.52 -7.44 7.24
CA ALA A 27 -7.93 -7.16 7.42
C ALA A 27 -8.73 -8.46 7.50
N ASP A 28 -9.89 -8.41 8.14
CA ASP A 28 -10.83 -9.53 8.14
C ASP A 28 -11.60 -9.65 6.82
N HIS A 29 -11.70 -8.57 6.03
CA HIS A 29 -12.37 -8.55 4.74
C HIS A 29 -11.74 -7.53 3.78
N PRO A 30 -11.60 -7.82 2.47
CA PRO A 30 -10.97 -6.91 1.49
C PRO A 30 -11.65 -5.54 1.40
N ARG A 31 -12.99 -5.51 1.46
CA ARG A 31 -13.76 -4.24 1.45
C ARG A 31 -13.37 -3.26 2.56
N LYS A 32 -12.78 -3.72 3.67
CA LYS A 32 -12.33 -2.84 4.77
C LYS A 32 -10.95 -2.23 4.54
N ILE A 33 -10.27 -2.63 3.48
CA ILE A 33 -8.99 -2.07 3.05
C ILE A 33 -9.20 -0.91 2.09
N ILE A 34 -10.25 -0.99 1.27
CA ILE A 34 -10.65 0.09 0.35
C ILE A 34 -10.89 1.38 1.14
N GLY A 35 -10.34 2.49 0.67
CA GLY A 35 -10.38 3.80 1.30
C GLY A 35 -9.25 4.08 2.29
N ARG A 36 -8.48 3.06 2.72
CA ARG A 36 -7.30 3.29 3.56
C ARG A 36 -6.25 4.09 2.80
N LYS A 37 -5.59 5.00 3.52
CA LYS A 37 -4.48 5.79 3.00
C LYS A 37 -3.17 5.27 3.56
N PHE A 38 -2.14 5.28 2.74
CA PHE A 38 -0.78 5.00 3.17
C PHE A 38 0.18 5.98 2.51
N THR A 39 1.31 6.20 3.17
CA THR A 39 2.34 7.13 2.72
C THR A 39 3.67 6.40 2.68
N ILE A 40 4.37 6.49 1.56
CA ILE A 40 5.70 5.90 1.37
C ILE A 40 6.67 6.94 0.85
N TYR A 41 7.97 6.72 1.05
CA TYR A 41 8.98 7.60 0.50
C TYR A 41 9.20 7.29 -0.98
N ALA A 42 9.50 8.33 -1.76
CA ALA A 42 9.81 8.18 -3.18
C ALA A 42 11.01 7.26 -3.41
N LYS A 43 12.01 7.28 -2.51
CA LYS A 43 13.18 6.39 -2.57
C LYS A 43 12.84 4.89 -2.48
N ASP A 44 11.72 4.54 -1.84
CA ASP A 44 11.31 3.15 -1.67
C ASP A 44 10.64 2.61 -2.95
N ILE A 45 10.24 3.51 -3.86
CA ILE A 45 9.66 3.16 -5.16
C ILE A 45 10.76 3.11 -6.24
N TRP A 46 11.66 4.08 -6.20
CA TRP A 46 12.74 4.28 -7.17
C TRP A 46 14.11 4.20 -6.48
N GLU A 47 14.90 3.18 -6.82
CA GLU A 47 16.18 2.88 -6.18
C GLU A 47 17.21 4.03 -6.22
N ASN A 48 17.10 4.98 -7.15
CA ASN A 48 18.07 6.06 -7.34
C ASN A 48 17.44 7.46 -7.40
N THR A 49 16.38 7.72 -6.63
CA THR A 49 15.76 9.05 -6.62
C THR A 49 16.59 10.04 -5.75
N PRO A 50 17.08 11.17 -6.30
CA PRO A 50 17.81 12.17 -5.50
C PRO A 50 16.89 12.87 -4.48
N LYS A 51 15.57 12.76 -4.68
CA LYS A 51 14.53 13.38 -3.85
C LYS A 51 14.04 12.43 -2.75
N TYR A 52 14.96 11.92 -1.93
CA TYR A 52 14.69 10.97 -0.85
C TYR A 52 13.67 11.49 0.18
N TYR A 53 13.52 12.81 0.30
CA TYR A 53 12.60 13.48 1.21
C TYR A 53 11.16 13.54 0.72
N TYR A 54 10.89 13.21 -0.55
CA TYR A 54 9.52 13.19 -1.06
C TYR A 54 8.73 12.02 -0.49
N LYS A 55 7.50 12.34 -0.05
CA LYS A 55 6.51 11.40 0.45
C LYS A 55 5.32 11.38 -0.49
N LEU A 56 4.94 10.18 -0.93
CA LEU A 56 3.81 9.95 -1.80
C LEU A 56 2.69 9.31 -0.98
N SER A 57 1.50 9.89 -1.05
CA SER A 57 0.33 9.38 -0.34
C SER A 57 -0.65 8.77 -1.34
N PHE A 58 -1.07 7.55 -1.05
CA PHE A 58 -1.96 6.77 -1.89
C PHE A 58 -3.21 6.39 -1.12
N ARG A 59 -4.32 6.20 -1.85
CA ARG A 59 -5.56 5.63 -1.35
C ARG A 59 -5.79 4.30 -2.06
N ILE A 60 -6.18 3.27 -1.31
CA ILE A 60 -6.51 1.97 -1.88
C ILE A 60 -7.94 2.03 -2.44
N ASP A 61 -8.07 1.83 -3.74
CA ASP A 61 -9.38 1.86 -4.41
C ASP A 61 -9.88 0.45 -4.80
N SER A 62 -8.97 -0.53 -4.97
CA SER A 62 -9.29 -1.91 -5.38
C SER A 62 -8.34 -2.93 -4.76
#